data_AF-A0A8H7FDY5-F1
#
_entry.id   AF-A0A8H7FDY5-F1
#
_cell.length_a   1.000
_cell.length_b   1.000
_cell.length_c   1.000
_cell.angle_alpha   90.00
_cell.angle_beta   90.00
_cell.angle_gamma   90.00
#
_symmetry.space_group_name_H-M   'P 1'
#
loop_
_entity.id
_entity.type
_entity.pdbx_description
1 polymer ?
#
loop_
_entity_poly.entity_id
_entity_poly.type
_entity_poly.pdbx_seq_one_letter_code
_entity_poly.pdbx_strand_id
1 'polypeptide(L)'
;WHGRAVVWGAADQQADAYHQRSSETKSGTSEDSVTIKMFDESSESSSFVEFCFRPDAKSATMDIPLVRQAVKMMESKQDASGLPPHRQPTSSRENLKRLSSIFRVSLEDFMAMPATEVNQIFKTQHILVTGLDSSQAGSFDGEGLKKLKDLYEPVPIQHARRKSRYDSEAMLEDGTLQDLLDAVDEGLPYALNCLELPLGGKWAPTPPRFADFTTETYARPLVRELIYVKDMGNTLSWATAATRNAVSWPHIDDDGFGTTVMVQAGKKIWIMLRLKERDEEETGTTEAFRTWTVDKIDEISYEAEGVHLDATCALYMRPCTLHMVIGTDDSIVYGRHFYAASTIRRSVFGIVHSFVMSLGITNTTHDDDTRSLIRQSMALWYRVLVLQDVAEATNVHMPDITTHEGLIDIVVVGCALEYAAALSRTSYKDWYNSGTKAAIHELAEAAQARTFFRVIMKTFSERYITYCDGKLIHPSSIWQHSLVQFGAALVRYVQAKAKVVKLEEGVSVEAIKSAVRSHLQEDHPMLVASFDLRVKQEPPVTQLSWDGGKIMILARRKQSTSLLRAMGLVELTPFNYATEDANTFYNGEWD
;
A
#
# COMPACT_ATOMS: atom_id res chain seq x y z
N TRP A 1 -15.29 -0.92 17.55
CA TRP A 1 -14.96 -2.32 17.90
C TRP A 1 -16.23 -3.09 18.21
N HIS A 2 -16.92 -3.55 17.17
CA HIS A 2 -18.00 -4.55 17.27
C HIS A 2 -17.74 -5.55 16.14
N GLY A 3 -17.38 -6.78 16.48
CA GLY A 3 -17.06 -7.79 15.48
C GLY A 3 -16.51 -9.10 16.02
N ARG A 4 -17.13 -9.65 17.09
CA ARG A 4 -17.20 -11.07 17.51
C ARG A 4 -17.45 -11.12 19.02
N ALA A 5 -18.72 -10.95 19.41
CA ALA A 5 -19.18 -11.45 20.70
C ALA A 5 -19.45 -12.95 20.52
N VAL A 6 -18.45 -13.79 20.77
CA VAL A 6 -18.69 -15.20 21.09
C VAL A 6 -19.03 -15.24 22.57
N VAL A 7 -20.28 -15.59 22.87
CA VAL A 7 -20.76 -15.81 24.24
C VAL A 7 -20.01 -17.00 24.81
N TRP A 8 -19.14 -16.77 25.80
CA TRP A 8 -18.59 -17.83 26.64
C TRP A 8 -19.09 -17.66 28.06
N GLY A 9 -19.87 -18.65 28.50
CA GLY A 9 -20.10 -18.91 29.91
C GLY A 9 -18.91 -19.65 30.52
N ALA A 10 -18.69 -19.37 31.80
CA ALA A 10 -17.82 -20.06 32.76
C ALA A 10 -16.30 -19.94 32.55
N ALA A 11 -15.73 -18.93 33.21
CA ALA A 11 -14.35 -18.90 33.66
C ALA A 11 -14.13 -19.98 34.73
N ASP A 12 -13.20 -20.91 34.49
CA ASP A 12 -12.42 -21.65 35.50
C ASP A 12 -11.53 -22.78 34.91
N GLN A 13 -11.34 -22.87 33.58
CA GLN A 13 -10.49 -23.92 32.97
C GLN A 13 -9.19 -23.42 32.30
N GLN A 14 -8.79 -22.17 32.49
CA GLN A 14 -7.64 -21.59 31.78
C GLN A 14 -6.27 -21.81 32.44
N ALA A 15 -6.21 -22.35 33.66
CA ALA A 15 -4.94 -22.64 34.33
C ALA A 15 -4.33 -24.01 33.95
N ASP A 16 -5.16 -25.01 33.63
CA ASP A 16 -4.67 -26.38 33.36
C ASP A 16 -4.25 -26.62 31.90
N ALA A 17 -4.71 -25.77 30.97
CA ALA A 17 -4.30 -25.83 29.56
C ALA A 17 -2.86 -25.34 29.31
N TYR A 18 -2.25 -24.63 30.26
CA TYR A 18 -0.86 -24.17 30.15
C TYR A 18 0.14 -25.32 30.37
N HIS A 19 -0.21 -26.32 31.17
CA HIS A 19 0.68 -27.44 31.50
C HIS A 19 0.66 -28.63 30.52
N GLN A 20 -0.31 -28.70 29.59
CA GLN A 20 -0.34 -29.76 28.55
C GLN A 20 0.42 -29.40 27.25
N ARG A 21 1.12 -28.25 27.18
CA ARG A 21 1.90 -27.81 26.00
C ARG A 21 3.28 -28.48 25.84
N SER A 22 3.66 -29.45 26.67
CA SER A 22 5.06 -29.89 26.81
C SER A 22 5.48 -31.19 26.07
N SER A 23 4.68 -31.73 25.14
CA SER A 23 5.04 -32.96 24.42
C SER A 23 5.45 -32.76 22.96
N GLU A 24 5.39 -31.53 22.43
CA GLU A 24 6.07 -31.21 21.17
C GLU A 24 7.58 -31.14 21.42
N THR A 25 8.32 -31.96 20.68
CA THR A 25 9.78 -32.02 20.69
C THR A 25 10.36 -30.61 20.65
N LYS A 26 11.16 -30.24 21.67
CA LYS A 26 11.93 -28.99 21.68
C LYS A 26 12.77 -28.95 20.41
N SER A 27 12.29 -28.29 19.36
CA SER A 27 13.07 -28.10 18.14
C SER A 27 14.24 -27.20 18.53
N GLY A 28 15.46 -27.74 18.47
CA GLY A 28 16.66 -26.94 18.71
C GLY A 28 16.81 -25.81 17.69
N THR A 29 17.74 -24.89 17.96
CA THR A 29 18.21 -23.93 16.96
C THR A 29 18.73 -24.67 15.73
N SER A 30 18.48 -24.14 14.54
CA SER A 30 19.02 -24.72 13.31
C SER A 30 20.56 -24.71 13.32
N GLU A 31 21.17 -25.76 12.78
CA GLU A 31 22.61 -25.78 12.46
C GLU A 31 22.91 -24.88 11.25
N ASP A 32 21.93 -24.74 10.35
CA ASP A 32 22.01 -23.86 9.20
C ASP A 32 21.81 -22.39 9.62
N SER A 33 22.52 -21.50 8.97
CA SER A 33 22.37 -20.05 9.18
C SER A 33 22.71 -19.26 7.90
N VAL A 34 22.39 -17.96 7.92
CA VAL A 34 22.76 -17.02 6.86
C VAL A 34 23.47 -15.84 7.50
N THR A 35 24.70 -15.55 7.07
CA THR A 35 25.40 -14.32 7.46
C THR A 35 24.94 -13.18 6.57
N ILE A 36 24.54 -12.07 7.19
CA ILE A 36 24.07 -10.86 6.53
C ILE A 36 25.03 -9.73 6.88
N LYS A 37 25.59 -9.08 5.86
CA LYS A 37 26.38 -7.85 6.03
C LYS A 37 25.45 -6.65 6.03
N MET A 38 25.55 -5.84 7.07
CA MET A 38 24.67 -4.70 7.30
C MET A 38 25.51 -3.47 7.58
N PHE A 39 25.00 -2.30 7.22
CA PHE A 39 25.65 -1.05 7.54
C PHE A 39 24.82 -0.27 8.55
N ASP A 40 25.49 0.37 9.50
CA ASP A 40 24.84 1.28 10.45
C ASP A 40 24.40 2.55 9.70
N GLU A 41 23.10 2.68 9.43
CA GLU A 41 22.52 3.75 8.59
C GLU A 41 22.76 5.16 9.12
N SER A 42 23.07 5.32 10.41
CA SER A 42 23.49 6.58 11.01
C SER A 42 24.95 6.94 10.78
N SER A 43 25.77 5.95 10.44
CA SER A 43 27.21 6.09 10.28
C SER A 43 27.59 6.28 8.81
N GLU A 44 28.45 7.27 8.56
CA GLU A 44 29.16 7.45 7.29
C GLU A 44 30.28 6.41 7.09
N SER A 45 30.51 5.53 8.09
CA SER A 45 31.48 4.45 7.95
C SER A 45 31.09 3.49 6.82
N SER A 46 32.10 3.10 6.04
CA SER A 46 32.00 2.00 5.07
C SER A 46 32.16 0.62 5.73
N SER A 47 32.29 0.54 7.06
CA SER A 47 32.36 -0.73 7.77
C SER A 47 30.97 -1.36 7.90
N PHE A 48 30.86 -2.64 7.55
CA PHE A 48 29.66 -3.42 7.83
C PHE A 48 29.79 -4.19 9.15
N VAL A 49 28.64 -4.48 9.76
CA VAL A 49 28.48 -5.43 10.86
C VAL A 49 27.90 -6.72 10.29
N GLU A 50 28.36 -7.86 10.78
CA GLU A 50 27.80 -9.15 10.41
C GLU A 50 26.72 -9.58 11.40
N PHE A 51 25.56 -9.97 10.88
CA PHE A 51 24.51 -10.63 11.64
C PHE A 51 24.35 -12.06 11.14
N CYS A 52 24.33 -13.02 12.05
CA CYS A 52 24.06 -14.42 11.75
C CYS A 52 22.58 -14.70 12.00
N PHE A 53 21.79 -14.76 10.93
CA PHE A 53 20.40 -15.19 10.96
C PHE A 53 20.34 -16.70 11.23
N ARG A 54 19.75 -17.09 12.36
CA ARG A 54 19.64 -18.50 12.78
C ARG A 54 18.25 -18.79 13.36
N PRO A 55 17.29 -19.23 12.55
CA PRO A 55 15.96 -19.58 13.02
C PRO A 55 15.94 -20.97 13.69
N ASP A 56 14.78 -21.39 14.20
CA ASP A 56 14.59 -22.75 14.71
C ASP A 56 14.66 -23.80 13.60
N ALA A 57 14.96 -25.05 13.94
CA ALA A 57 15.13 -26.12 12.96
C ALA A 57 13.93 -26.33 12.03
N LYS A 58 12.69 -26.09 12.49
CA LYS A 58 11.49 -26.30 11.69
C LYS A 58 11.30 -25.16 10.69
N SER A 59 11.36 -23.91 11.15
CA SER A 59 11.23 -22.74 10.28
C SER A 59 12.42 -22.56 9.32
N ALA A 60 13.62 -23.03 9.70
CA ALA A 60 14.82 -23.02 8.87
C ALA A 60 14.63 -23.59 7.46
N THR A 61 13.81 -24.62 7.32
CA THR A 61 13.51 -25.26 6.02
C THR A 61 12.85 -24.31 5.01
N MET A 62 12.26 -23.20 5.47
CA MET A 62 11.63 -22.17 4.65
C MET A 62 12.38 -20.84 4.72
N ASP A 63 12.72 -20.41 5.94
CA ASP A 63 13.29 -19.07 6.16
C ASP A 63 14.72 -18.97 5.64
N ILE A 64 15.56 -20.01 5.75
CA ILE A 64 16.96 -19.94 5.30
C ILE A 64 17.09 -19.80 3.79
N PRO A 65 16.41 -20.62 2.95
CA PRO A 65 16.43 -20.42 1.50
C PRO A 65 15.97 -19.01 1.09
N LEU A 66 14.90 -18.51 1.73
CA LEU A 66 14.33 -17.21 1.44
C LEU A 66 15.27 -16.07 1.81
N VAL A 67 15.80 -16.06 3.05
CA VAL A 67 16.75 -15.06 3.52
C VAL A 67 18.04 -15.10 2.71
N ARG A 68 18.56 -16.31 2.40
CA ARG A 68 19.75 -16.46 1.56
C ARG A 68 19.54 -15.86 0.16
N GLN A 69 18.38 -16.08 -0.43
CA GLN A 69 18.04 -15.50 -1.73
C GLN A 69 17.97 -13.98 -1.66
N ALA A 70 17.30 -13.41 -0.64
CA ALA A 70 17.23 -11.97 -0.44
C ALA A 70 18.62 -11.34 -0.25
N VAL A 71 19.49 -11.97 0.56
CA VAL A 71 20.88 -11.53 0.78
C VAL A 71 21.67 -11.55 -0.53
N LYS A 72 21.62 -12.64 -1.29
CA LYS A 72 22.26 -12.74 -2.61
C LYS A 72 21.81 -11.61 -3.54
N MET A 73 20.51 -11.30 -3.56
CA MET A 73 19.97 -10.22 -4.38
C MET A 73 20.46 -8.84 -3.93
N MET A 74 20.52 -8.56 -2.61
CA MET A 74 21.08 -7.31 -2.08
C MET A 74 22.57 -7.16 -2.41
N GLU A 75 23.36 -8.22 -2.21
CA GLU A 75 24.80 -8.24 -2.51
C GLU A 75 25.07 -8.02 -4.00
N SER A 76 24.20 -8.54 -4.89
CA SER A 76 24.33 -8.34 -6.34
C SER A 76 24.19 -6.87 -6.78
N LYS A 77 23.69 -5.99 -5.92
CA LYS A 77 23.51 -4.55 -6.18
C LYS A 77 24.62 -3.69 -5.57
N GLN A 78 25.49 -4.28 -4.77
CA GLN A 78 26.60 -3.55 -4.17
C GLN A 78 27.63 -3.16 -5.25
N ASP A 79 28.32 -2.04 -5.03
CA ASP A 79 29.44 -1.67 -5.87
C ASP A 79 30.69 -2.53 -5.59
N ALA A 80 31.81 -2.22 -6.26
CA ALA A 80 33.07 -2.93 -6.07
C ALA A 80 33.65 -2.82 -4.65
N SER A 81 33.18 -1.86 -3.83
CA SER A 81 33.56 -1.70 -2.43
C SER A 81 32.59 -2.38 -1.45
N GLY A 82 31.52 -3.00 -1.95
CA GLY A 82 30.48 -3.61 -1.14
C GLY A 82 29.40 -2.63 -0.66
N LEU A 83 29.41 -1.37 -1.11
CA LEU A 83 28.41 -0.39 -0.68
C LEU A 83 27.09 -0.60 -1.42
N PRO A 84 25.96 -0.66 -0.69
CA PRO A 84 24.64 -0.77 -1.30
C PRO A 84 24.27 0.51 -2.06
N PRO A 85 23.34 0.46 -3.04
CA PRO A 85 23.04 1.60 -3.89
C PRO A 85 22.66 2.87 -3.14
N HIS A 86 21.86 2.78 -2.07
CA HIS A 86 21.44 3.93 -1.26
C HIS A 86 22.57 4.66 -0.53
N ARG A 87 23.74 4.03 -0.37
CA ARG A 87 24.93 4.64 0.24
C ARG A 87 25.92 5.21 -0.75
N GLN A 88 25.71 5.00 -2.05
CA GLN A 88 26.60 5.54 -3.06
C GLN A 88 26.40 7.08 -3.14
N PRO A 89 27.45 7.89 -3.36
CA PRO A 89 27.33 9.36 -3.40
C PRO A 89 26.32 9.93 -4.42
N THR A 90 25.88 9.08 -5.34
CA THR A 90 24.91 9.37 -6.38
C THR A 90 23.45 9.17 -5.93
N SER A 91 23.19 8.49 -4.82
CA SER A 91 21.84 8.14 -4.35
C SER A 91 21.04 9.35 -3.83
N SER A 92 21.73 10.38 -3.35
CA SER A 92 21.15 11.62 -2.81
C SER A 92 20.94 12.71 -3.86
N ARG A 93 21.09 12.41 -5.16
CA ARG A 93 20.90 13.38 -6.26
C ARG A 93 19.64 13.05 -7.06
N GLU A 94 18.73 14.02 -7.20
CA GLU A 94 17.43 13.90 -7.91
C GLU A 94 17.52 13.29 -9.33
N ASN A 95 18.66 13.49 -10.03
CA ASN A 95 18.81 13.14 -11.44
C ASN A 95 19.27 11.70 -11.73
N LEU A 96 19.43 10.84 -10.71
CA LEU A 96 19.87 9.45 -10.89
C LEU A 96 18.77 8.46 -10.52
N LYS A 97 17.57 8.69 -11.05
CA LYS A 97 16.55 7.64 -11.25
C LYS A 97 17.19 6.49 -12.03
N ARG A 98 17.76 5.47 -11.35
CA ARG A 98 18.06 4.10 -11.86
C ARG A 98 18.99 3.27 -10.95
N LEU A 99 19.69 3.78 -9.94
CA LEU A 99 20.58 2.92 -9.12
C LEU A 99 19.93 2.45 -7.82
N SER A 100 19.40 3.36 -7.02
CA SER A 100 18.74 3.05 -5.75
C SER A 100 17.24 3.31 -5.81
N SER A 101 16.47 2.48 -5.11
CA SER A 101 15.05 2.69 -4.82
C SER A 101 14.84 3.57 -3.57
N ILE A 102 15.93 3.96 -2.89
CA ILE A 102 15.91 4.66 -1.60
C ILE A 102 16.72 5.95 -1.72
N PHE A 103 16.08 7.06 -1.33
CA PHE A 103 16.74 8.33 -1.12
C PHE A 103 17.17 8.42 0.35
N ARG A 104 18.49 8.33 0.60
CA ARG A 104 19.07 8.48 1.95
C ARG A 104 19.40 9.95 2.19
N VAL A 105 18.99 10.47 3.35
CA VAL A 105 19.18 11.87 3.73
C VAL A 105 19.39 12.01 5.24
N SER A 106 20.17 13.00 5.66
CA SER A 106 20.33 13.34 7.09
C SER A 106 19.07 14.05 7.59
N LEU A 107 18.80 14.00 8.90
CA LEU A 107 17.67 14.73 9.48
C LEU A 107 17.78 16.24 9.23
N GLU A 108 18.98 16.82 9.34
CA GLU A 108 19.21 18.24 9.09
C GLU A 108 18.83 18.65 7.66
N ASP A 109 19.38 17.94 6.67
CA ASP A 109 19.09 18.22 5.26
C ASP A 109 17.62 17.97 4.95
N PHE A 110 17.06 16.88 5.48
CA PHE A 110 15.66 16.54 5.28
C PHE A 110 14.71 17.61 5.83
N MET A 111 15.04 18.23 6.96
CA MET A 111 14.27 19.34 7.51
C MET A 111 14.43 20.64 6.71
N ALA A 112 15.55 20.82 6.00
CA ALA A 112 15.82 21.99 5.17
C ALA A 112 15.16 21.95 3.78
N MET A 113 14.81 20.75 3.27
CA MET A 113 14.22 20.61 1.93
C MET A 113 12.81 21.22 1.83
N PRO A 114 12.40 21.79 0.68
CA PRO A 114 11.01 22.12 0.41
C PRO A 114 10.10 20.89 0.41
N ALA A 115 8.86 21.01 0.92
CA ALA A 115 7.90 19.89 0.94
C ALA A 115 7.57 19.35 -0.46
N THR A 116 7.62 20.22 -1.49
CA THR A 116 7.45 19.85 -2.90
C THR A 116 8.57 18.95 -3.40
N GLU A 117 9.82 19.23 -3.00
CA GLU A 117 10.98 18.41 -3.37
C GLU A 117 10.90 17.04 -2.71
N VAL A 118 10.60 16.99 -1.41
CA VAL A 118 10.41 15.73 -0.67
C VAL A 118 9.33 14.85 -1.29
N ASN A 119 8.18 15.43 -1.65
CA ASN A 119 7.09 14.68 -2.29
C ASN A 119 7.47 14.21 -3.70
N GLN A 120 8.25 15.01 -4.45
CA GLN A 120 8.70 14.62 -5.77
C GLN A 120 9.70 13.45 -5.73
N ILE A 121 10.56 13.43 -4.72
CA ILE A 121 11.43 12.28 -4.43
C ILE A 121 10.57 11.07 -4.03
N PHE A 122 9.64 11.24 -3.09
CA PHE A 122 8.79 10.16 -2.60
C PHE A 122 7.90 9.54 -3.67
N LYS A 123 7.52 10.30 -4.71
CA LYS A 123 6.82 9.77 -5.89
C LYS A 123 7.58 8.60 -6.52
N THR A 124 8.93 8.60 -6.48
CA THR A 124 9.76 7.63 -7.21
C THR A 124 10.71 6.80 -6.36
N GLN A 125 10.95 7.18 -5.10
CA GLN A 125 11.85 6.50 -4.18
C GLN A 125 11.27 6.42 -2.77
N HIS A 126 11.68 5.41 -2.01
CA HIS A 126 11.55 5.39 -0.56
C HIS A 126 12.44 6.49 0.04
N ILE A 127 12.16 6.97 1.24
CA ILE A 127 13.03 7.95 1.92
C ILE A 127 13.54 7.34 3.22
N LEU A 128 14.85 7.29 3.38
CA LEU A 128 15.51 6.92 4.63
C LEU A 128 16.09 8.18 5.26
N VAL A 129 15.51 8.60 6.38
CA VAL A 129 16.01 9.72 7.19
C VAL A 129 16.91 9.16 8.28
N THR A 130 18.12 9.72 8.41
CA THR A 130 19.17 9.26 9.33
C THR A 130 19.54 10.36 10.34
N GLY A 131 20.17 9.98 11.46
CA GLY A 131 20.59 10.95 12.47
C GLY A 131 19.44 11.46 13.34
N LEU A 132 18.40 10.65 13.55
CA LEU A 132 17.37 10.94 14.55
C LEU A 132 17.96 10.82 15.96
N ASP A 133 17.44 11.64 16.88
CA ASP A 133 17.81 11.56 18.29
C ASP A 133 17.25 10.29 18.92
N SER A 134 18.15 9.39 19.32
CA SER A 134 17.82 8.14 20.00
C SER A 134 17.76 8.28 21.53
N SER A 135 17.90 9.49 22.09
CA SER A 135 17.82 9.72 23.55
C SER A 135 16.48 9.33 24.15
N GLN A 136 15.42 9.33 23.34
CA GLN A 136 14.06 8.92 23.72
C GLN A 136 13.74 7.47 23.34
N ALA A 137 14.69 6.74 22.76
CA ALA A 137 14.50 5.35 22.41
C ALA A 137 14.20 4.51 23.66
N GLY A 138 13.26 3.57 23.54
CA GLY A 138 12.93 2.64 24.59
C GLY A 138 13.93 1.49 24.70
N SER A 139 13.61 0.55 25.56
CA SER A 139 14.30 -0.75 25.66
C SER A 139 13.30 -1.88 25.44
N PHE A 140 13.79 -3.04 25.01
CA PHE A 140 12.96 -4.24 24.91
C PHE A 140 12.86 -4.86 26.30
N ASP A 141 12.01 -4.27 27.13
CA ASP A 141 11.75 -4.70 28.50
C ASP A 141 10.27 -4.52 28.85
N GLY A 142 9.89 -4.85 30.08
CA GLY A 142 8.52 -4.71 30.56
C GLY A 142 7.98 -3.28 30.45
N GLU A 143 8.80 -2.25 30.67
CA GLU A 143 8.34 -0.85 30.58
C GLU A 143 8.19 -0.39 29.12
N GLY A 144 9.06 -0.84 28.23
CA GLY A 144 8.95 -0.63 26.79
C GLY A 144 7.70 -1.27 26.21
N LEU A 145 7.44 -2.54 26.54
CA LEU A 145 6.27 -3.27 26.03
C LEU A 145 4.94 -2.77 26.63
N LYS A 146 4.92 -2.37 27.91
CA LYS A 146 3.73 -1.74 28.55
C LYS A 146 3.24 -0.47 27.83
N LYS A 147 4.14 0.26 27.14
CA LYS A 147 3.75 1.43 26.33
C LYS A 147 2.87 1.04 25.14
N LEU A 148 3.00 -0.19 24.64
CA LEU A 148 2.23 -0.69 23.50
C LEU A 148 0.86 -1.17 23.95
N LYS A 149 0.83 -2.04 24.97
CA LYS A 149 -0.37 -2.67 25.51
C LYS A 149 -0.09 -3.23 26.91
N ASP A 150 -1.12 -3.54 27.68
CA ASP A 150 -0.93 -4.25 28.95
C ASP A 150 -0.19 -5.57 28.70
N LEU A 151 0.78 -5.91 29.56
CA LEU A 151 1.67 -7.04 29.31
C LEU A 151 0.95 -8.38 29.26
N TYR A 152 -0.16 -8.50 29.97
CA TYR A 152 -0.91 -9.75 30.12
C TYR A 152 -2.21 -9.76 29.30
N GLU A 153 -2.53 -8.66 28.61
CA GLU A 153 -3.68 -8.63 27.72
C GLU A 153 -3.41 -9.50 26.47
N PRO A 154 -4.37 -10.34 26.06
CA PRO A 154 -4.22 -11.16 24.87
C PRO A 154 -3.90 -10.36 23.60
N VAL A 155 -2.94 -10.86 22.84
CA VAL A 155 -2.51 -10.36 21.53
C VAL A 155 -2.20 -11.53 20.60
N PRO A 156 -2.43 -11.37 19.27
CA PRO A 156 -1.99 -12.36 18.30
C PRO A 156 -0.46 -12.33 18.18
N ILE A 157 0.17 -13.49 18.33
CA ILE A 157 1.61 -13.70 18.20
C ILE A 157 1.87 -14.71 17.09
N GLN A 158 2.78 -14.37 16.19
CA GLN A 158 3.31 -15.32 15.22
C GLN A 158 4.44 -16.15 15.85
N HIS A 159 4.27 -17.46 15.88
CA HIS A 159 5.28 -18.42 16.31
C HIS A 159 6.04 -18.96 15.11
N ALA A 160 7.34 -18.66 15.00
CA ALA A 160 8.16 -19.08 13.85
C ALA A 160 8.11 -20.60 13.60
N ARG A 161 8.15 -21.41 14.68
CA ARG A 161 8.04 -22.87 14.63
C ARG A 161 6.74 -23.41 14.03
N ARG A 162 5.72 -22.57 13.85
CA ARG A 162 4.41 -22.96 13.30
C ARG A 162 4.15 -22.41 11.90
N LYS A 163 5.14 -21.73 11.30
CA LYS A 163 5.04 -21.28 9.90
C LYS A 163 4.62 -22.42 8.99
N SER A 164 3.73 -22.09 8.05
CA SER A 164 3.22 -22.99 7.03
C SER A 164 3.11 -22.22 5.72
N ARG A 165 3.40 -22.90 4.61
CA ARG A 165 3.29 -22.29 3.26
C ARG A 165 1.85 -22.12 2.81
N TYR A 166 0.94 -22.92 3.35
CA TYR A 166 -0.43 -23.04 2.86
C TYR A 166 -1.46 -22.56 3.87
N ASP A 167 -1.02 -22.20 5.07
CA ASP A 167 -1.87 -21.78 6.17
C ASP A 167 -1.17 -20.65 6.92
N SER A 168 -1.56 -19.42 6.60
CA SER A 168 -1.05 -18.20 7.22
C SER A 168 -1.53 -18.06 8.67
N GLU A 169 -2.67 -18.66 9.02
CA GLU A 169 -3.20 -18.68 10.38
C GLU A 169 -2.47 -19.72 11.25
N ALA A 170 -1.83 -20.74 10.66
CA ALA A 170 -1.12 -21.78 11.41
C ALA A 170 -0.08 -21.23 12.39
N MET A 171 0.54 -20.09 12.07
CA MET A 171 1.55 -19.44 12.93
C MET A 171 0.96 -18.52 14.00
N LEU A 172 -0.32 -18.15 13.92
CA LEU A 172 -0.96 -17.24 14.85
C LEU A 172 -1.47 -18.00 16.08
N GLU A 173 -1.07 -17.54 17.26
CA GLU A 173 -1.64 -17.96 18.54
C GLU A 173 -1.97 -16.73 19.39
N ASP A 174 -2.99 -16.86 20.23
CA ASP A 174 -3.21 -15.89 21.30
C ASP A 174 -2.14 -16.08 22.37
N GLY A 175 -1.41 -15.00 22.65
CA GLY A 175 -0.47 -14.91 23.76
C GLY A 175 -0.46 -13.49 24.32
N THR A 176 0.62 -13.08 24.94
CA THR A 176 0.76 -11.83 25.68
C THR A 176 2.10 -11.17 25.39
N LEU A 177 2.24 -9.87 25.67
CA LEU A 177 3.55 -9.22 25.53
C LEU A 177 4.55 -9.73 26.58
N GLN A 178 4.08 -10.28 27.70
CA GLN A 178 4.93 -10.99 28.65
C GLN A 178 5.57 -12.24 28.04
N ASP A 179 4.86 -12.99 27.18
CA ASP A 179 5.42 -14.18 26.53
C ASP A 179 6.65 -13.85 25.66
N LEU A 180 6.74 -12.62 25.13
CA LEU A 180 7.92 -12.17 24.39
C LEU A 180 9.13 -11.97 25.32
N LEU A 181 8.92 -11.46 26.53
CA LEU A 181 9.99 -11.30 27.53
C LEU A 181 10.44 -12.65 28.04
N ASP A 182 9.49 -13.52 28.39
CA ASP A 182 9.76 -14.87 28.87
C ASP A 182 10.53 -15.65 27.79
N ALA A 183 10.19 -15.48 26.52
CA ALA A 183 10.91 -16.10 25.41
C ALA A 183 12.39 -15.68 25.31
N VAL A 184 12.68 -14.40 25.59
CA VAL A 184 14.04 -13.85 25.60
C VAL A 184 14.79 -14.36 26.84
N ASP A 185 14.19 -14.27 28.02
CA ASP A 185 14.79 -14.69 29.29
C ASP A 185 15.09 -16.19 29.32
N GLU A 186 14.20 -17.02 28.77
CA GLU A 186 14.39 -18.47 28.66
C GLU A 186 15.34 -18.87 27.52
N GLY A 187 15.68 -17.94 26.62
CA GLY A 187 16.51 -18.21 25.45
C GLY A 187 15.86 -19.21 24.50
N LEU A 188 14.57 -19.02 24.18
CA LEU A 188 13.84 -19.94 23.31
C LEU A 188 14.50 -20.06 21.93
N PRO A 189 14.54 -21.27 21.33
CA PRO A 189 15.24 -21.49 20.08
C PRO A 189 14.47 -20.96 18.85
N TYR A 190 13.27 -20.42 19.03
CA TYR A 190 12.39 -19.91 17.98
C TYR A 190 11.96 -18.48 18.27
N ALA A 191 11.67 -17.74 17.20
CA ALA A 191 11.25 -16.35 17.30
C ALA A 191 9.74 -16.20 17.51
N LEU A 192 9.36 -15.15 18.23
CA LEU A 192 7.99 -14.66 18.41
C LEU A 192 7.86 -13.28 17.76
N ASN A 193 6.73 -13.02 17.13
CA ASN A 193 6.49 -11.76 16.42
C ASN A 193 5.03 -11.31 16.56
N CYS A 194 4.82 -10.22 17.28
CA CYS A 194 3.53 -9.54 17.38
C CYS A 194 3.48 -8.39 16.36
N LEU A 195 2.75 -8.60 15.27
CA LEU A 195 2.76 -7.71 14.09
C LEU A 195 1.73 -6.58 14.13
N GLU A 196 0.72 -6.65 14.97
CA GLU A 196 -0.36 -5.69 14.93
C GLU A 196 -0.80 -5.30 16.35
N LEU A 197 -0.24 -4.19 16.83
CA LEU A 197 -0.64 -3.53 18.06
C LEU A 197 -1.19 -2.14 17.72
N PRO A 198 -2.51 -1.99 17.55
CA PRO A 198 -3.11 -0.71 17.26
C PRO A 198 -2.81 0.31 18.38
N LEU A 199 -2.37 1.50 17.99
CA LEU A 199 -2.02 2.60 18.89
C LEU A 199 -2.98 3.78 18.78
N GLY A 200 -4.18 3.57 18.22
CA GLY A 200 -5.19 4.63 18.11
C GLY A 200 -5.52 5.21 19.48
N GLY A 201 -5.36 6.53 19.62
CA GLY A 201 -5.57 7.26 20.87
C GLY A 201 -4.44 7.11 21.90
N LYS A 202 -3.38 6.34 21.61
CA LYS A 202 -2.14 6.28 22.41
C LYS A 202 -1.09 7.22 21.81
N TRP A 203 -0.16 7.64 22.65
CA TRP A 203 1.00 8.40 22.18
C TRP A 203 1.94 7.48 21.39
N ALA A 204 2.36 7.93 20.22
CA ALA A 204 3.38 7.31 19.38
C ALA A 204 4.23 8.42 18.77
N PRO A 205 5.55 8.24 18.64
CA PRO A 205 6.42 9.20 17.96
C PRO A 205 5.85 9.60 16.60
N THR A 206 5.90 10.90 16.29
CA THR A 206 5.55 11.40 14.97
C THR A 206 6.83 11.48 14.14
N PRO A 207 6.89 10.77 13.00
CA PRO A 207 8.05 10.83 12.13
C PRO A 207 8.34 12.26 11.64
N PRO A 208 9.61 12.62 11.38
CA PRO A 208 9.97 13.97 10.93
C PRO A 208 9.21 14.36 9.68
N ARG A 209 8.50 15.49 9.69
CA ARG A 209 7.71 15.98 8.54
C ARG A 209 6.57 15.04 8.08
N PHE A 210 6.07 14.15 8.94
CA PHE A 210 4.98 13.23 8.58
C PHE A 210 3.78 13.95 7.91
N ALA A 211 3.43 15.14 8.41
CA ALA A 211 2.34 15.96 7.88
C ALA A 211 2.50 16.36 6.41
N ASP A 212 3.73 16.43 5.88
CA ASP A 212 4.00 16.79 4.48
C ASP A 212 3.62 15.67 3.50
N PHE A 213 3.46 14.44 3.99
CA PHE A 213 3.07 13.27 3.21
C PHE A 213 1.59 12.93 3.34
N THR A 214 1.03 13.07 4.54
CA THR A 214 -0.27 12.51 4.93
C THR A 214 -1.44 13.35 4.43
N THR A 215 -1.86 13.12 3.19
CA THR A 215 -2.97 13.86 2.57
C THR A 215 -4.28 13.66 3.34
N GLU A 216 -4.57 12.46 3.84
CA GLU A 216 -5.80 12.21 4.60
C GLU A 216 -5.81 12.94 5.94
N THR A 217 -4.67 12.95 6.65
CA THR A 217 -4.53 13.66 7.93
C THR A 217 -4.63 15.17 7.73
N TYR A 218 -4.05 15.71 6.65
CA TYR A 218 -4.19 17.12 6.27
C TYR A 218 -5.63 17.47 5.88
N ALA A 219 -6.30 16.61 5.11
CA ALA A 219 -7.67 16.80 4.65
C ALA A 219 -8.68 16.82 5.81
N ARG A 220 -8.47 15.98 6.83
CA ARG A 220 -9.41 15.74 7.94
C ARG A 220 -10.08 16.99 8.52
N PRO A 221 -9.35 18.01 9.02
CA PRO A 221 -9.99 19.22 9.57
C PRO A 221 -10.68 20.07 8.49
N LEU A 222 -10.26 19.97 7.24
CA LEU A 222 -10.75 20.79 6.12
C LEU A 222 -12.00 20.21 5.45
N VAL A 223 -12.32 18.93 5.64
CA VAL A 223 -13.43 18.28 4.92
C VAL A 223 -14.58 17.85 5.82
N ARG A 224 -14.49 18.08 7.13
CA ARG A 224 -15.49 17.66 8.13
C ARG A 224 -16.90 18.23 7.91
N GLU A 225 -17.02 19.33 7.18
CA GLU A 225 -18.30 19.94 6.82
C GLU A 225 -18.87 19.38 5.51
N LEU A 226 -18.04 18.70 4.72
CA LEU A 226 -18.40 18.09 3.45
C LEU A 226 -18.73 16.62 3.61
N ILE A 227 -18.01 15.89 4.47
CA ILE A 227 -18.18 14.46 4.68
C ILE A 227 -18.02 14.10 6.16
N TYR A 228 -18.58 12.94 6.53
CA TYR A 228 -18.27 12.33 7.81
C TYR A 228 -16.83 11.81 7.82
N VAL A 229 -16.10 12.15 8.87
CA VAL A 229 -14.71 11.76 9.07
C VAL A 229 -14.68 10.64 10.09
N LYS A 230 -14.39 9.42 9.62
CA LYS A 230 -14.19 8.26 10.49
C LYS A 230 -12.89 8.38 11.28
N ASP A 231 -12.91 7.95 12.55
CA ASP A 231 -11.67 7.77 13.31
C ASP A 231 -11.00 6.45 12.88
N MET A 232 -9.80 6.60 12.30
CA MET A 232 -8.99 5.51 11.79
C MET A 232 -7.68 5.39 12.57
N GLY A 233 -7.58 5.96 13.78
CA GLY A 233 -6.34 5.99 14.56
C GLY A 233 -5.72 4.61 14.79
N ASN A 234 -6.54 3.58 14.97
CA ASN A 234 -6.08 2.19 15.15
C ASN A 234 -5.54 1.54 13.87
N THR A 235 -5.94 2.02 12.70
CA THR A 235 -5.38 1.59 11.41
C THR A 235 -4.15 2.44 11.06
N LEU A 236 -4.21 3.76 11.29
CA LEU A 236 -3.15 4.68 10.89
C LEU A 236 -1.93 4.67 11.82
N SER A 237 -2.05 4.12 13.03
CA SER A 237 -0.95 4.07 14.00
C SER A 237 -0.88 2.70 14.64
N TRP A 238 0.29 2.08 14.57
CA TRP A 238 0.52 0.73 15.07
C TRP A 238 1.92 0.58 15.66
N ALA A 239 2.11 -0.51 16.39
CA ALA A 239 3.42 -1.01 16.79
C ALA A 239 3.57 -2.50 16.52
N THR A 240 4.82 -2.94 16.46
CA THR A 240 5.21 -4.35 16.50
C THR A 240 6.21 -4.58 17.62
N ALA A 241 6.17 -5.78 18.19
CA ALA A 241 7.18 -6.27 19.10
C ALA A 241 7.61 -7.66 18.64
N ALA A 242 8.91 -7.92 18.54
CA ALA A 242 9.41 -9.18 18.03
C ALA A 242 10.72 -9.58 18.70
N THR A 243 10.94 -10.87 18.88
CA THR A 243 12.23 -11.39 19.34
C THR A 243 13.21 -11.55 18.18
N ARG A 244 14.50 -11.66 18.49
CA ARG A 244 15.58 -11.86 17.52
C ARG A 244 15.30 -13.06 16.61
N ASN A 245 15.72 -12.95 15.35
CA ASN A 245 15.45 -13.90 14.26
C ASN A 245 13.98 -14.00 13.83
N ALA A 246 13.09 -13.11 14.29
CA ALA A 246 11.76 -13.00 13.69
C ALA A 246 11.86 -12.64 12.20
N VAL A 247 11.05 -13.28 11.36
CA VAL A 247 10.98 -12.99 9.93
C VAL A 247 9.55 -12.84 9.49
N SER A 248 9.22 -11.67 8.95
CA SER A 248 8.01 -11.46 8.16
C SER A 248 8.33 -11.80 6.71
N TRP A 249 7.60 -12.76 6.13
CA TRP A 249 7.75 -13.11 4.72
C TRP A 249 7.41 -11.93 3.79
N PRO A 250 7.91 -11.93 2.56
CA PRO A 250 7.59 -10.91 1.59
C PRO A 250 6.09 -10.65 1.44
N HIS A 251 5.68 -9.39 1.57
CA HIS A 251 4.29 -8.95 1.50
C HIS A 251 4.19 -7.47 1.09
N ILE A 252 3.00 -7.01 0.74
CA ILE A 252 2.65 -5.59 0.68
C ILE A 252 1.78 -5.25 1.89
N ASP A 253 1.81 -3.99 2.34
CA ASP A 253 0.83 -3.51 3.30
C ASP A 253 -0.56 -3.46 2.64
N ASP A 254 -1.60 -3.82 3.40
CA ASP A 254 -2.96 -3.86 2.90
C ASP A 254 -3.45 -2.45 2.50
N ASP A 255 -4.49 -2.41 1.67
CA ASP A 255 -5.18 -1.20 1.27
C ASP A 255 -4.30 -0.13 0.62
N GLY A 256 -3.14 -0.54 0.11
CA GLY A 256 -2.21 0.35 -0.57
C GLY A 256 -1.71 1.48 0.31
N PHE A 257 -1.55 1.22 1.61
CA PHE A 257 -0.94 2.21 2.49
C PHE A 257 0.53 2.45 2.13
N GLY A 258 0.93 3.72 2.17
CA GLY A 258 2.32 4.07 2.44
C GLY A 258 2.58 3.87 3.93
N THR A 259 3.82 3.53 4.28
CA THR A 259 4.16 3.16 5.65
C THR A 259 5.41 3.87 6.09
N THR A 260 5.36 4.48 7.27
CA THR A 260 6.54 5.00 7.94
C THR A 260 6.88 4.13 9.12
N VAL A 261 8.18 3.90 9.34
CA VAL A 261 8.72 2.96 10.32
C VAL A 261 9.80 3.65 11.14
N MET A 262 9.67 3.57 12.46
CA MET A 262 10.66 4.02 13.43
C MET A 262 10.90 2.94 14.48
N VAL A 263 12.13 2.47 14.58
CA VAL A 263 12.51 1.52 15.63
C VAL A 263 12.63 2.29 16.95
N GLN A 264 12.14 1.72 18.04
CA GLN A 264 12.26 2.32 19.38
C GLN A 264 13.13 1.48 20.30
N ALA A 265 13.23 0.17 20.07
CA ALA A 265 14.18 -0.70 20.74
C ALA A 265 14.68 -1.76 19.75
N GLY A 266 15.92 -2.20 19.89
CA GLY A 266 16.53 -3.21 19.02
C GLY A 266 16.76 -2.71 17.60
N LYS A 267 16.76 -3.66 16.64
CA LYS A 267 17.12 -3.41 15.24
C LYS A 267 16.42 -4.39 14.29
N LYS A 268 16.10 -3.94 13.08
CA LYS A 268 15.54 -4.79 12.00
C LYS A 268 16.19 -4.48 10.66
N ILE A 269 16.34 -5.48 9.80
CA ILE A 269 16.62 -5.27 8.37
C ILE A 269 15.28 -5.17 7.66
N TRP A 270 15.07 -4.07 6.94
CA TRP A 270 13.91 -3.87 6.08
C TRP A 270 14.35 -4.00 4.62
N ILE A 271 13.85 -5.01 3.92
CA ILE A 271 14.24 -5.34 2.54
C ILE A 271 13.08 -4.99 1.62
N MET A 272 13.28 -4.02 0.73
CA MET A 272 12.31 -3.68 -0.32
C MET A 272 12.63 -4.47 -1.58
N LEU A 273 11.59 -5.06 -2.15
CA LEU A 273 11.62 -5.78 -3.41
C LEU A 273 10.93 -4.92 -4.47
N ARG A 274 11.62 -4.74 -5.60
CA ARG A 274 11.16 -3.93 -6.72
C ARG A 274 11.21 -4.71 -8.01
N LEU A 275 10.24 -4.52 -8.90
CA LEU A 275 10.29 -5.09 -10.24
C LEU A 275 11.47 -4.48 -11.04
N LYS A 276 12.19 -5.33 -11.78
CA LYS A 276 13.32 -4.91 -12.62
C LYS A 276 12.88 -4.14 -13.87
N GLU A 277 11.64 -4.32 -14.31
CA GLU A 277 11.05 -3.52 -15.38
C GLU A 277 10.67 -2.14 -14.81
N ARG A 278 11.50 -1.13 -15.13
CA ARG A 278 11.52 0.18 -14.47
C ARG A 278 10.53 1.16 -15.09
N ASP A 279 9.25 0.86 -14.98
CA ASP A 279 8.21 1.89 -15.17
C ASP A 279 7.97 2.64 -13.85
N GLU A 280 7.59 3.91 -13.93
CA GLU A 280 7.12 4.69 -12.77
C GLU A 280 5.84 4.06 -12.18
N GLU A 281 5.08 3.36 -13.02
CA GLU A 281 3.89 2.58 -12.65
C GLU A 281 4.13 1.06 -12.68
N GLU A 282 5.28 0.57 -12.21
CA GLU A 282 5.61 -0.87 -12.24
C GLU A 282 4.54 -1.78 -11.59
N THR A 283 3.77 -1.26 -10.62
CA THR A 283 2.65 -1.96 -9.97
C THR A 283 1.29 -1.54 -10.53
N GLY A 284 1.23 -0.75 -11.60
CA GLY A 284 0.00 -0.30 -12.25
C GLY A 284 -0.68 -1.35 -13.12
N THR A 285 -0.16 -2.58 -13.12
CA THR A 285 -0.65 -3.70 -13.92
C THR A 285 -0.98 -4.91 -13.07
N THR A 286 -2.05 -5.62 -13.42
CA THR A 286 -2.46 -6.88 -12.78
C THR A 286 -1.41 -7.98 -12.91
N GLU A 287 -0.44 -7.81 -13.80
CA GLU A 287 0.68 -8.73 -14.01
C GLU A 287 1.84 -8.52 -13.02
N ALA A 288 1.85 -7.43 -12.27
CA ALA A 288 2.94 -7.09 -11.33
C ALA A 288 3.27 -8.23 -10.36
N PHE A 289 2.25 -9.00 -9.95
CA PHE A 289 2.38 -10.15 -9.07
C PHE A 289 2.00 -11.46 -9.75
N ARG A 290 2.08 -11.57 -11.08
CA ARG A 290 1.64 -12.76 -11.85
C ARG A 290 2.26 -14.05 -11.32
N THR A 291 3.58 -14.06 -11.15
CA THR A 291 4.39 -15.21 -10.69
C THR A 291 4.57 -15.27 -9.17
N TRP A 292 3.90 -14.39 -8.43
CA TRP A 292 4.10 -14.24 -6.99
C TRP A 292 3.73 -15.48 -6.18
N THR A 293 4.63 -15.84 -5.25
CA THR A 293 4.40 -16.83 -4.20
C THR A 293 5.10 -16.37 -2.92
N VAL A 294 4.45 -16.47 -1.77
CA VAL A 294 4.97 -15.95 -0.48
C VAL A 294 6.31 -16.57 -0.06
N ASP A 295 6.60 -17.81 -0.49
CA ASP A 295 7.80 -18.56 -0.10
C ASP A 295 8.97 -18.44 -1.09
N LYS A 296 8.83 -17.67 -2.18
CA LYS A 296 9.89 -17.50 -3.19
C LYS A 296 9.96 -16.09 -3.72
N ILE A 297 11.16 -15.54 -3.72
CA ILE A 297 11.51 -14.30 -4.41
C ILE A 297 12.30 -14.71 -5.65
N ASP A 298 11.76 -14.46 -6.84
CA ASP A 298 12.47 -14.74 -8.08
C ASP A 298 13.40 -13.57 -8.46
N GLU A 299 14.67 -13.87 -8.68
CA GLU A 299 15.68 -12.87 -9.09
C GLU A 299 15.53 -12.45 -10.56
N ILE A 300 14.61 -13.03 -11.31
CA ILE A 300 14.37 -12.69 -12.72
C ILE A 300 13.54 -11.40 -12.77
N SER A 301 12.48 -11.34 -11.98
CA SER A 301 11.49 -10.27 -11.96
C SER A 301 11.86 -9.19 -10.95
N TYR A 302 12.47 -9.56 -9.82
CA TYR A 302 12.72 -8.63 -8.72
C TYR A 302 14.20 -8.28 -8.52
N GLU A 303 14.43 -7.07 -8.02
CA GLU A 303 15.65 -6.64 -7.35
C GLU A 303 15.36 -6.33 -5.87
N ALA A 304 16.37 -6.48 -5.01
CA ALA A 304 16.25 -6.25 -3.58
C ALA A 304 17.24 -5.16 -3.13
N GLU A 305 16.77 -4.26 -2.27
CA GLU A 305 17.59 -3.30 -1.56
C GLU A 305 17.15 -3.29 -0.10
N GLY A 306 18.11 -3.33 0.84
CA GLY A 306 17.81 -3.46 2.26
C GLY A 306 18.51 -2.41 3.11
N VAL A 307 17.82 -1.98 4.16
CA VAL A 307 18.33 -1.00 5.14
C VAL A 307 18.30 -1.59 6.53
N HIS A 308 19.33 -1.30 7.34
CA HIS A 308 19.38 -1.72 8.74
C HIS A 308 18.84 -0.61 9.63
N LEU A 309 17.62 -0.78 10.12
CA LEU A 309 16.92 0.21 10.92
C LEU A 309 17.19 0.01 12.41
N ASP A 310 17.54 1.11 13.07
CA ASP A 310 17.54 1.26 14.52
C ASP A 310 16.88 2.60 14.92
N ALA A 311 16.98 2.98 16.21
CA ALA A 311 16.32 4.16 16.75
C ALA A 311 16.81 5.50 16.18
N THR A 312 17.89 5.51 15.39
CA THR A 312 18.43 6.72 14.75
C THR A 312 17.89 6.95 13.34
N CYS A 313 16.97 6.09 12.88
CA CYS A 313 16.46 6.10 11.52
C CYS A 313 14.92 6.19 11.48
N ALA A 314 14.41 6.84 10.43
CA ALA A 314 13.01 6.72 10.02
C ALA A 314 12.94 6.36 8.54
N LEU A 315 12.17 5.33 8.21
CA LEU A 315 11.92 4.91 6.82
C LEU A 315 10.52 5.37 6.41
N TYR A 316 10.41 5.99 5.25
CA TYR A 316 9.17 6.23 4.51
C TYR A 316 9.13 5.27 3.32
N MET A 317 8.36 4.20 3.47
CA MET A 317 8.09 3.22 2.44
C MET A 317 6.89 3.66 1.59
N ARG A 318 7.02 3.47 0.27
CA ARG A 318 5.97 3.88 -0.67
C ARG A 318 4.82 2.87 -0.64
N PRO A 319 3.61 3.27 -1.05
CA PRO A 319 2.51 2.35 -1.25
C PRO A 319 2.83 1.18 -2.18
N CYS A 320 2.17 0.04 -1.95
CA CYS A 320 2.28 -1.16 -2.78
C CYS A 320 3.75 -1.59 -2.97
N THR A 321 4.55 -1.52 -1.90
CA THR A 321 5.94 -1.98 -1.89
C THR A 321 5.99 -3.38 -1.35
N LEU A 322 6.43 -4.31 -2.16
CA LEU A 322 6.72 -5.66 -1.71
C LEU A 322 7.95 -5.62 -0.81
N HIS A 323 7.85 -6.12 0.41
CA HIS A 323 8.92 -6.00 1.39
C HIS A 323 8.96 -7.19 2.35
N MET A 324 10.16 -7.43 2.90
CA MET A 324 10.46 -8.50 3.86
C MET A 324 11.22 -7.89 5.04
N VAL A 325 11.00 -8.42 6.24
CA VAL A 325 11.62 -7.89 7.46
C VAL A 325 12.31 -9.00 8.24
N ILE A 326 13.54 -8.74 8.68
CA ILE A 326 14.35 -9.66 9.50
C ILE A 326 14.71 -8.97 10.81
N GLY A 327 14.31 -9.54 11.93
CA GLY A 327 14.65 -9.06 13.27
C GLY A 327 16.08 -9.42 13.63
N THR A 328 16.95 -8.41 13.72
CA THR A 328 18.36 -8.65 14.09
C THR A 328 18.56 -8.62 15.59
N ASP A 329 17.70 -7.91 16.33
CA ASP A 329 17.65 -7.90 17.80
C ASP A 329 16.18 -8.00 18.25
N ASP A 330 15.95 -8.26 19.53
CA ASP A 330 14.64 -8.09 20.15
C ASP A 330 14.23 -6.63 20.02
N SER A 331 13.07 -6.37 19.42
CA SER A 331 12.75 -5.06 18.87
C SER A 331 11.33 -4.62 19.12
N ILE A 332 11.19 -3.31 19.37
CA ILE A 332 9.93 -2.58 19.37
C ILE A 332 9.99 -1.59 18.21
N VAL A 333 8.97 -1.60 17.37
CA VAL A 333 8.89 -0.73 16.20
C VAL A 333 7.53 -0.04 16.18
N TYR A 334 7.54 1.27 15.98
CA TYR A 334 6.34 2.05 15.78
C TYR A 334 6.21 2.34 14.30
N GLY A 335 4.99 2.25 13.80
CA GLY A 335 4.70 2.56 12.41
C GLY A 335 3.41 3.34 12.26
N ARG A 336 3.30 4.00 11.10
CA ARG A 336 2.07 4.66 10.69
C ARG A 336 1.78 4.36 9.25
N HIS A 337 0.51 4.10 8.96
CA HIS A 337 -0.01 4.04 7.61
C HIS A 337 -0.47 5.43 7.16
N PHE A 338 -0.38 5.72 5.87
CA PHE A 338 -0.83 6.99 5.29
C PHE A 338 -1.10 6.88 3.78
N TYR A 339 -1.84 7.85 3.25
CA TYR A 339 -1.95 8.09 1.81
C TYR A 339 -1.30 9.43 1.46
N ALA A 340 -0.42 9.41 0.47
CA ALA A 340 0.19 10.63 -0.07
C ALA A 340 -0.33 10.91 -1.47
N ALA A 341 -0.64 12.19 -1.75
CA ALA A 341 -1.06 12.62 -3.09
C ALA A 341 0.01 12.30 -4.15
N SER A 342 1.28 12.46 -3.80
CA SER A 342 2.44 12.16 -4.66
C SER A 342 2.54 10.69 -5.10
N THR A 343 1.94 9.76 -4.36
CA THR A 343 1.97 8.31 -4.65
C THR A 343 0.56 7.70 -4.73
N ILE A 344 -0.47 8.51 -5.01
CA ILE A 344 -1.86 8.06 -4.83
C ILE A 344 -2.26 6.95 -5.82
N ARG A 345 -1.70 6.95 -7.04
CA ARG A 345 -1.88 5.85 -8.00
C ARG A 345 -1.36 4.52 -7.45
N ARG A 346 -0.14 4.49 -6.91
CA ARG A 346 0.41 3.28 -6.25
C ARG A 346 -0.47 2.81 -5.09
N SER A 347 -1.11 3.74 -4.39
CA SER A 347 -2.05 3.39 -3.32
C SER A 347 -3.27 2.67 -3.88
N VAL A 348 -3.88 3.21 -4.94
CA VAL A 348 -5.01 2.54 -5.62
C VAL A 348 -4.62 1.19 -6.21
N PHE A 349 -3.41 1.06 -6.75
CA PHE A 349 -2.91 -0.24 -7.22
C PHE A 349 -2.78 -1.24 -6.07
N GLY A 350 -2.21 -0.81 -4.94
CA GLY A 350 -2.10 -1.62 -3.73
C GLY A 350 -3.45 -2.11 -3.22
N ILE A 351 -4.48 -1.26 -3.25
CA ILE A 351 -5.87 -1.63 -2.94
C ILE A 351 -6.36 -2.79 -3.81
N VAL A 352 -6.15 -2.70 -5.13
CA VAL A 352 -6.58 -3.75 -6.06
C VAL A 352 -5.79 -5.04 -5.81
N HIS A 353 -4.47 -4.95 -5.69
CA HIS A 353 -3.61 -6.12 -5.45
C HIS A 353 -3.94 -6.83 -4.14
N SER A 354 -4.07 -6.08 -3.05
CA SER A 354 -4.38 -6.65 -1.74
C SER A 354 -5.84 -7.13 -1.67
N PHE A 355 -6.79 -6.51 -2.38
CA PHE A 355 -8.14 -7.03 -2.51
C PHE A 355 -8.17 -8.40 -3.20
N VAL A 356 -7.53 -8.51 -4.37
CA VAL A 356 -7.58 -9.73 -5.19
C VAL A 356 -6.75 -10.86 -4.57
N MET A 357 -5.59 -10.54 -4.01
CA MET A 357 -4.67 -11.56 -3.47
C MET A 357 -4.84 -11.82 -1.98
N SER A 358 -5.49 -10.92 -1.22
CA SER A 358 -5.71 -11.01 0.22
C SER A 358 -4.45 -11.46 0.99
N LEU A 359 -4.60 -12.34 1.98
CA LEU A 359 -3.53 -12.96 2.76
C LEU A 359 -2.50 -13.75 1.92
N GLY A 360 -2.69 -13.88 0.60
CA GLY A 360 -1.68 -14.37 -0.33
C GLY A 360 -0.58 -13.35 -0.66
N ILE A 361 -0.78 -12.06 -0.32
CA ILE A 361 0.23 -11.00 -0.51
C ILE A 361 0.33 -10.01 0.65
N THR A 362 -0.64 -9.94 1.57
CA THR A 362 -0.57 -9.11 2.79
C THR A 362 -0.53 -9.97 4.05
N ASN A 363 0.01 -9.44 5.15
CA ASN A 363 0.04 -10.11 6.46
C ASN A 363 -1.19 -9.81 7.32
N THR A 364 -1.95 -8.76 7.02
CA THR A 364 -3.18 -8.39 7.71
C THR A 364 -4.20 -7.85 6.72
N THR A 365 -5.46 -7.77 7.14
CA THR A 365 -6.56 -7.20 6.35
C THR A 365 -7.25 -6.11 7.15
N HIS A 366 -7.36 -4.91 6.58
CA HIS A 366 -8.04 -3.78 7.22
C HIS A 366 -9.48 -3.67 6.72
N ASP A 367 -10.41 -4.40 7.34
CA ASP A 367 -11.84 -4.34 6.98
C ASP A 367 -12.57 -3.09 7.55
N ASP A 368 -11.85 -2.19 8.22
CA ASP A 368 -12.39 -1.04 8.96
C ASP A 368 -12.78 0.18 8.09
N ASP A 369 -13.16 -0.02 6.82
CA ASP A 369 -13.54 1.05 5.88
C ASP A 369 -12.44 2.14 5.74
N THR A 370 -11.23 1.68 5.43
CA THR A 370 -10.06 2.49 5.08
C THR A 370 -10.30 3.41 3.88
N ARG A 371 -11.30 3.09 3.04
CA ARG A 371 -11.74 3.94 1.93
C ARG A 371 -12.27 5.29 2.39
N SER A 372 -12.68 5.43 3.65
CA SER A 372 -12.98 6.74 4.27
C SER A 372 -11.84 7.75 4.14
N LEU A 373 -10.59 7.30 4.11
CA LEU A 373 -9.40 8.16 3.98
C LEU A 373 -9.25 8.69 2.55
N ILE A 374 -9.50 7.85 1.54
CA ILE A 374 -9.46 8.27 0.12
C ILE A 374 -10.63 9.21 -0.20
N ARG A 375 -11.80 8.97 0.41
CA ARG A 375 -12.95 9.88 0.33
C ARG A 375 -12.61 11.26 0.90
N GLN A 376 -11.83 11.34 1.98
CA GLN A 376 -11.31 12.61 2.52
C GLN A 376 -10.38 13.32 1.53
N SER A 377 -9.46 12.60 0.89
CA SER A 377 -8.63 13.18 -0.17
C SER A 377 -9.47 13.74 -1.32
N MET A 378 -10.46 12.99 -1.82
CA MET A 378 -11.35 13.47 -2.89
C MET A 378 -12.19 14.68 -2.46
N ALA A 379 -12.66 14.72 -1.21
CA ALA A 379 -13.38 15.88 -0.67
C ALA A 379 -12.49 17.12 -0.57
N LEU A 380 -11.22 16.96 -0.17
CA LEU A 380 -10.23 18.05 -0.18
C LEU A 380 -10.05 18.57 -1.61
N TRP A 381 -9.90 17.66 -2.57
CA TRP A 381 -9.69 18.04 -3.97
C TRP A 381 -10.90 18.75 -4.56
N TYR A 382 -12.10 18.31 -4.22
CA TYR A 382 -13.34 19.00 -4.59
C TYR A 382 -13.38 20.41 -4.02
N ARG A 383 -13.05 20.54 -2.73
CA ARG A 383 -13.01 21.84 -2.05
C ARG A 383 -12.05 22.81 -2.74
N VAL A 384 -10.84 22.37 -3.06
CA VAL A 384 -9.83 23.21 -3.74
C VAL A 384 -10.21 23.51 -5.19
N LEU A 385 -10.53 22.49 -5.99
CA LEU A 385 -10.69 22.63 -7.44
C LEU A 385 -12.05 23.23 -7.85
N VAL A 386 -13.10 22.96 -7.07
CA VAL A 386 -14.48 23.36 -7.37
C VAL A 386 -14.92 24.55 -6.51
N LEU A 387 -14.81 24.45 -5.18
CA LEU A 387 -15.30 25.51 -4.28
C LEU A 387 -14.34 26.70 -4.17
N GLN A 388 -13.03 26.47 -4.36
CA GLN A 388 -11.98 27.50 -4.31
C GLN A 388 -11.95 28.29 -2.99
N ASP A 389 -12.31 27.66 -1.87
CA ASP A 389 -12.42 28.29 -0.56
C ASP A 389 -11.31 27.88 0.43
N VAL A 390 -10.25 27.23 -0.07
CA VAL A 390 -9.02 26.90 0.68
C VAL A 390 -7.83 27.58 0.01
N ALA A 391 -6.95 28.19 0.81
CA ALA A 391 -5.79 28.95 0.33
C ALA A 391 -4.77 28.07 -0.41
N GLU A 392 -3.94 28.68 -1.28
CA GLU A 392 -2.92 28.06 -2.15
C GLU A 392 -1.87 27.16 -1.43
N ALA A 393 -1.81 27.16 -0.09
CA ALA A 393 -0.90 26.35 0.72
C ALA A 393 -1.16 24.83 0.68
N THR A 394 -1.96 24.33 -0.29
CA THR A 394 -2.37 22.94 -0.46
C THR A 394 -1.56 22.14 -1.47
N ASN A 395 -0.51 22.73 -2.08
CA ASN A 395 0.10 22.16 -3.30
C ASN A 395 0.58 20.70 -3.16
N VAL A 396 1.22 20.32 -2.05
CA VAL A 396 1.78 18.95 -1.91
C VAL A 396 0.74 17.86 -1.66
N HIS A 397 -0.48 18.22 -1.24
CA HIS A 397 -1.58 17.29 -0.97
C HIS A 397 -2.58 17.20 -2.13
N MET A 398 -2.27 17.85 -3.24
CA MET A 398 -3.14 18.03 -4.40
C MET A 398 -2.41 17.57 -5.67
N PRO A 399 -3.02 16.67 -6.47
CA PRO A 399 -2.53 16.44 -7.82
C PRO A 399 -2.69 17.70 -8.68
N ASP A 400 -1.66 18.04 -9.46
CA ASP A 400 -1.76 19.13 -10.45
C ASP A 400 -2.55 18.65 -11.68
N ILE A 401 -3.86 18.90 -11.65
CA ILE A 401 -4.80 18.53 -12.72
C ILE A 401 -4.47 19.18 -14.09
N THR A 402 -3.57 20.17 -14.13
CA THR A 402 -3.10 20.77 -15.40
C THR A 402 -1.97 19.99 -16.06
N THR A 403 -1.48 18.93 -15.40
CA THR A 403 -0.50 17.98 -15.93
C THR A 403 -1.16 16.65 -16.27
N HIS A 404 -0.54 15.90 -17.19
CA HIS A 404 -0.95 14.52 -17.49
C HIS A 404 -1.03 13.68 -16.20
N GLU A 405 0.05 13.67 -15.43
CA GLU A 405 0.17 12.89 -14.20
C GLU A 405 -0.91 13.23 -13.18
N GLY A 406 -1.08 14.52 -12.86
CA GLY A 406 -2.05 14.92 -11.84
C GLY A 406 -3.50 14.73 -12.28
N LEU A 407 -3.80 14.78 -13.58
CA LEU A 407 -5.11 14.38 -14.10
C LEU A 407 -5.33 12.87 -13.90
N ILE A 408 -4.35 12.02 -14.24
CA ILE A 408 -4.48 10.57 -14.07
C ILE A 408 -4.54 10.19 -12.59
N ASP A 409 -3.81 10.86 -11.70
CA ASP A 409 -3.91 10.67 -10.25
C ASP A 409 -5.36 10.82 -9.75
N ILE A 410 -6.07 11.88 -10.19
CA ILE A 410 -7.47 12.11 -9.84
C ILE A 410 -8.39 11.07 -10.47
N VAL A 411 -8.17 10.72 -11.74
CA VAL A 411 -8.99 9.74 -12.47
C VAL A 411 -8.89 8.35 -11.85
N VAL A 412 -7.69 7.89 -11.49
CA VAL A 412 -7.46 6.57 -10.88
C VAL A 412 -8.13 6.48 -9.51
N VAL A 413 -8.04 7.53 -8.68
CA VAL A 413 -8.82 7.60 -7.43
C VAL A 413 -10.32 7.61 -7.71
N GLY A 414 -10.76 8.34 -8.73
CA GLY A 414 -12.14 8.32 -9.20
C GLY A 414 -12.63 6.91 -9.54
N CYS A 415 -11.85 6.13 -10.29
CA CYS A 415 -12.17 4.73 -10.61
C CYS A 415 -12.29 3.85 -9.34
N ALA A 416 -11.37 4.00 -8.39
CA ALA A 416 -11.44 3.29 -7.12
C ALA A 416 -12.70 3.66 -6.31
N LEU A 417 -13.12 4.92 -6.32
CA LEU A 417 -14.33 5.40 -5.65
C LEU A 417 -15.62 4.97 -6.37
N GLU A 418 -15.63 4.98 -7.70
CA GLU A 418 -16.74 4.46 -8.52
C GLU A 418 -16.98 2.98 -8.21
N TYR A 419 -15.91 2.20 -8.05
CA TYR A 419 -15.98 0.77 -7.72
C TYR A 419 -15.74 0.45 -6.24
N ALA A 420 -15.89 1.41 -5.32
CA ALA A 420 -15.59 1.20 -3.90
C ALA A 420 -16.35 0.02 -3.29
N ALA A 421 -17.62 -0.17 -3.66
CA ALA A 421 -18.43 -1.30 -3.22
C ALA A 421 -17.92 -2.64 -3.77
N ALA A 422 -17.42 -2.66 -5.01
CA ALA A 422 -16.85 -3.85 -5.64
C ALA A 422 -15.43 -4.18 -5.11
N LEU A 423 -14.75 -3.20 -4.54
CA LEU A 423 -13.43 -3.33 -3.91
C LEU A 423 -13.51 -3.46 -2.38
N SER A 424 -14.71 -3.67 -1.83
CA SER A 424 -14.93 -3.89 -0.39
C SER A 424 -15.10 -5.38 -0.12
N ARG A 425 -14.18 -5.99 0.65
CA ARG A 425 -14.29 -7.42 1.02
C ARG A 425 -15.57 -7.69 1.80
N THR A 426 -15.97 -6.74 2.65
CA THR A 426 -17.18 -6.82 3.48
C THR A 426 -18.44 -6.97 2.65
N SER A 427 -18.52 -6.35 1.46
CA SER A 427 -19.74 -6.38 0.63
C SER A 427 -20.07 -7.78 0.08
N TYR A 428 -19.12 -8.71 0.15
CA TYR A 428 -19.25 -10.09 -0.32
C TYR A 428 -19.53 -11.10 0.79
N LYS A 429 -19.44 -10.72 2.07
CA LYS A 429 -19.63 -11.66 3.18
C LYS A 429 -21.11 -12.03 3.35
N ASP A 430 -21.40 -13.30 3.65
CA ASP A 430 -22.77 -13.79 3.83
C ASP A 430 -23.56 -13.05 4.93
N TRP A 431 -22.86 -12.53 5.94
CA TRP A 431 -23.44 -11.75 7.03
C TRP A 431 -23.66 -10.27 6.67
N TYR A 432 -23.10 -9.79 5.55
CA TYR A 432 -23.28 -8.41 5.12
C TYR A 432 -24.71 -8.18 4.67
N ASN A 433 -25.33 -7.15 5.24
CA ASN A 433 -26.68 -6.74 4.90
C ASN A 433 -26.67 -5.26 4.53
N SER A 434 -26.85 -5.00 3.22
CA SER A 434 -26.89 -3.66 2.63
C SER A 434 -28.04 -2.80 3.15
N GLY A 435 -29.06 -3.39 3.78
CA GLY A 435 -30.16 -2.69 4.42
C GLY A 435 -29.88 -2.23 5.86
N THR A 436 -28.73 -2.58 6.44
CA THR A 436 -28.35 -2.08 7.77
C THR A 436 -28.04 -0.59 7.73
N LYS A 437 -28.29 0.12 8.84
CA LYS A 437 -28.00 1.56 8.93
C LYS A 437 -26.53 1.88 8.63
N ALA A 438 -25.61 1.03 9.09
CA ALA A 438 -24.17 1.20 8.85
C ALA A 438 -23.84 1.07 7.37
N ALA A 439 -24.32 0.02 6.70
CA ALA A 439 -24.10 -0.18 5.27
C ALA A 439 -24.72 0.93 4.41
N ILE A 440 -25.95 1.36 4.74
CA ILE A 440 -26.60 2.49 4.05
C ILE A 440 -25.78 3.77 4.21
N HIS A 441 -25.24 4.03 5.40
CA HIS A 441 -24.40 5.19 5.65
C HIS A 441 -23.11 5.14 4.83
N GLU A 442 -22.40 4.00 4.83
CA GLU A 442 -21.19 3.80 4.05
C GLU A 442 -21.44 3.99 2.54
N LEU A 443 -22.54 3.42 2.02
CA LEU A 443 -22.96 3.59 0.63
C LEU A 443 -23.29 5.06 0.30
N ALA A 444 -23.94 5.80 1.22
CA ALA A 444 -24.25 7.21 1.02
C ALA A 444 -22.98 8.06 0.97
N GLU A 445 -22.02 7.82 1.85
CA GLU A 445 -20.73 8.50 1.83
C GLU A 445 -19.91 8.14 0.58
N ALA A 446 -19.93 6.88 0.14
CA ALA A 446 -19.31 6.47 -1.13
C ALA A 446 -19.96 7.19 -2.32
N ALA A 447 -21.30 7.28 -2.35
CA ALA A 447 -22.03 8.05 -3.37
C ALA A 447 -21.68 9.54 -3.35
N GLN A 448 -21.48 10.12 -2.18
CA GLN A 448 -21.04 11.51 -2.05
C GLN A 448 -19.64 11.72 -2.63
N ALA A 449 -18.68 10.84 -2.33
CA ALA A 449 -17.33 10.93 -2.89
C ALA A 449 -17.30 10.74 -4.42
N ARG A 450 -18.12 9.83 -4.97
CA ARG A 450 -18.34 9.70 -6.42
C ARG A 450 -18.88 10.99 -7.02
N THR A 451 -19.82 11.65 -6.34
CA THR A 451 -20.36 12.95 -6.77
C THR A 451 -19.27 14.01 -6.84
N PHE A 452 -18.40 14.10 -5.84
CA PHE A 452 -17.26 15.02 -5.86
C PHE A 452 -16.34 14.79 -7.05
N PHE A 453 -15.95 13.53 -7.31
CA PHE A 453 -15.15 13.17 -8.47
C PHE A 453 -15.82 13.61 -9.78
N ARG A 454 -17.10 13.25 -9.98
CA ARG A 454 -17.86 13.61 -11.19
C ARG A 454 -17.94 15.13 -11.40
N VAL A 455 -18.13 15.91 -10.32
CA VAL A 455 -18.18 17.37 -10.40
C VAL A 455 -16.79 17.96 -10.69
N ILE A 456 -15.72 17.41 -10.14
CA ILE A 456 -14.34 17.80 -10.52
C ILE A 456 -14.14 17.58 -12.02
N MET A 457 -14.49 16.40 -12.55
CA MET A 457 -14.32 16.09 -13.98
C MET A 457 -15.17 16.99 -14.88
N LYS A 458 -16.39 17.34 -14.46
CA LYS A 458 -17.22 18.31 -15.16
C LYS A 458 -16.57 19.70 -15.16
N THR A 459 -16.12 20.17 -14.00
CA THR A 459 -15.45 21.47 -13.84
C THR A 459 -14.16 21.52 -14.67
N PHE A 460 -13.41 20.42 -14.71
CA PHE A 460 -12.24 20.28 -15.57
C PHE A 460 -12.60 20.42 -17.05
N SER A 461 -13.67 19.75 -17.50
CA SER A 461 -14.15 19.83 -18.90
C SER A 461 -14.54 21.25 -19.32
N GLU A 462 -15.10 22.03 -18.39
CA GLU A 462 -15.46 23.43 -18.62
C GLU A 462 -14.23 24.36 -18.69
N ARG A 463 -13.15 24.02 -17.98
CA ARG A 463 -11.95 24.87 -17.83
C ARG A 463 -10.80 24.49 -18.74
N TYR A 464 -10.79 23.28 -19.29
CA TYR A 464 -9.66 22.76 -20.05
C TYR A 464 -10.09 22.08 -21.35
N ILE A 465 -9.11 21.93 -22.23
CA ILE A 465 -9.15 21.21 -23.49
C ILE A 465 -8.03 20.17 -23.41
N THR A 466 -8.32 18.94 -23.85
CA THR A 466 -7.35 17.84 -23.83
C THR A 466 -6.98 17.38 -25.22
N TYR A 467 -5.68 17.16 -25.43
CA TYR A 467 -5.13 16.53 -26.63
C TYR A 467 -4.43 15.23 -26.24
N CYS A 468 -4.67 14.17 -26.99
CA CYS A 468 -3.98 12.89 -26.85
C CYS A 468 -3.62 12.40 -28.25
N ASP A 469 -2.36 12.06 -28.47
CA ASP A 469 -1.86 11.52 -29.75
C ASP A 469 -2.27 12.38 -30.96
N GLY A 470 -2.14 13.70 -30.81
CA GLY A 470 -2.51 14.67 -31.86
C GLY A 470 -4.01 14.87 -32.07
N LYS A 471 -4.86 14.12 -31.38
CA LYS A 471 -6.33 14.20 -31.47
C LYS A 471 -6.88 15.04 -30.32
N LEU A 472 -7.86 15.89 -30.64
CA LEU A 472 -8.61 16.65 -29.65
C LEU A 472 -9.65 15.73 -29.01
N ILE A 473 -9.49 15.41 -27.73
CA ILE A 473 -10.38 14.52 -27.01
C ILE A 473 -11.16 15.28 -25.95
N HIS A 474 -12.44 14.95 -25.77
CA HIS A 474 -13.21 15.49 -24.66
C HIS A 474 -12.70 14.89 -23.34
N PRO A 475 -12.56 15.66 -22.25
CA PRO A 475 -12.07 15.10 -21.00
C PRO A 475 -12.91 13.96 -20.42
N SER A 476 -14.20 13.88 -20.78
CA SER A 476 -15.02 12.73 -20.38
C SER A 476 -14.53 11.41 -20.98
N SER A 477 -13.96 11.44 -22.17
CA SER A 477 -13.41 10.29 -22.85
C SER A 477 -12.28 9.64 -22.03
N ILE A 478 -11.47 10.45 -21.35
CA ILE A 478 -10.33 10.00 -20.53
C ILE A 478 -10.82 9.18 -19.33
N TRP A 479 -11.71 9.75 -18.51
CA TRP A 479 -12.14 9.06 -17.29
C TRP A 479 -13.12 7.91 -17.58
N GLN A 480 -13.93 7.99 -18.64
CA GLN A 480 -14.82 6.89 -19.03
C GLN A 480 -14.03 5.69 -19.57
N HIS A 481 -13.02 5.94 -20.40
CA HIS A 481 -12.08 4.91 -20.84
C HIS A 481 -11.38 4.26 -19.65
N SER A 482 -10.82 5.08 -18.76
CA SER A 482 -10.15 4.60 -17.54
C SER A 482 -11.09 3.79 -16.66
N LEU A 483 -12.35 4.19 -16.52
CA LEU A 483 -13.35 3.46 -15.74
C LEU A 483 -13.69 2.08 -16.33
N VAL A 484 -13.87 2.00 -17.66
CA VAL A 484 -14.10 0.73 -18.37
C VAL A 484 -12.88 -0.19 -18.25
N GLN A 485 -11.69 0.36 -18.49
CA GLN A 485 -10.43 -0.37 -18.45
C GLN A 485 -10.13 -0.90 -17.05
N PHE A 486 -10.25 -0.06 -16.02
CA PHE A 486 -10.04 -0.43 -14.61
C PHE A 486 -10.98 -1.57 -14.21
N GLY A 487 -12.28 -1.45 -14.52
CA GLY A 487 -13.26 -2.48 -14.22
C GLY A 487 -12.95 -3.81 -14.94
N ALA A 488 -12.57 -3.74 -16.21
CA ALA A 488 -12.21 -4.93 -16.99
C ALA A 488 -10.93 -5.60 -16.46
N ALA A 489 -9.88 -4.81 -16.17
CA ALA A 489 -8.64 -5.29 -15.58
C ALA A 489 -8.88 -5.97 -14.23
N LEU A 490 -9.71 -5.38 -13.36
CA LEU A 490 -10.10 -5.98 -12.06
C LEU A 490 -10.74 -7.37 -12.25
N VAL A 491 -11.73 -7.50 -13.14
CA VAL A 491 -12.39 -8.79 -13.41
C VAL A 491 -11.39 -9.82 -13.96
N ARG A 492 -10.53 -9.42 -14.90
CA ARG A 492 -9.52 -10.29 -15.49
C ARG A 492 -8.46 -10.71 -14.48
N TYR A 493 -8.13 -9.83 -13.54
CA TYR A 493 -7.19 -10.14 -12.48
C TYR A 493 -7.73 -11.21 -11.53
N VAL A 494 -8.97 -11.06 -11.08
CA VAL A 494 -9.65 -12.07 -10.25
C VAL A 494 -9.76 -13.39 -11.02
N GLN A 495 -10.09 -13.35 -12.31
CA GLN A 495 -10.11 -14.55 -13.16
C GLN A 495 -8.76 -15.26 -13.25
N ALA A 496 -7.67 -14.49 -13.39
CA ALA A 496 -6.32 -15.04 -13.45
C ALA A 496 -5.88 -15.63 -12.10
N LYS A 497 -6.25 -14.99 -10.98
CA LYS A 497 -5.81 -15.38 -9.64
C LYS A 497 -6.68 -16.42 -8.94
N ALA A 498 -7.95 -16.57 -9.33
CA ALA A 498 -8.87 -17.57 -8.76
C ALA A 498 -8.34 -19.02 -8.80
N LYS A 499 -7.38 -19.31 -9.70
CA LYS A 499 -6.79 -20.65 -9.85
C LYS A 499 -5.57 -20.89 -8.97
N VAL A 500 -4.96 -19.84 -8.43
CA VAL A 500 -3.65 -19.89 -7.74
C VAL A 500 -3.67 -19.28 -6.35
N VAL A 501 -4.68 -18.48 -6.02
CA VAL A 501 -4.88 -17.89 -4.70
C VAL A 501 -6.28 -18.25 -4.22
N LYS A 502 -6.40 -18.57 -2.93
CA LYS A 502 -7.70 -18.69 -2.27
C LYS A 502 -8.32 -17.30 -2.17
N LEU A 503 -9.35 -17.04 -2.96
CA LEU A 503 -10.11 -15.80 -2.87
C LEU A 503 -10.84 -15.71 -1.52
N GLU A 504 -11.10 -14.47 -1.12
CA GLU A 504 -11.96 -14.18 0.03
C GLU A 504 -13.34 -14.84 -0.11
N GLU A 505 -13.92 -15.20 1.03
CA GLU A 505 -15.29 -15.72 1.08
C GLU A 505 -16.26 -14.75 0.38
N GLY A 506 -17.08 -15.29 -0.53
CA GLY A 506 -18.04 -14.55 -1.35
C GLY A 506 -17.46 -13.88 -2.60
N VAL A 507 -16.13 -13.76 -2.70
CA VAL A 507 -15.47 -13.18 -3.88
C VAL A 507 -15.30 -14.25 -4.96
N SER A 508 -15.87 -14.00 -6.14
CA SER A 508 -15.73 -14.83 -7.34
C SER A 508 -15.64 -13.96 -8.59
N VAL A 509 -15.21 -14.54 -9.71
CA VAL A 509 -15.15 -13.82 -11.00
C VAL A 509 -16.53 -13.27 -11.37
N GLU A 510 -17.56 -14.07 -11.17
CA GLU A 510 -18.96 -13.73 -11.44
C GLU A 510 -19.46 -12.64 -10.49
N ALA A 511 -19.12 -12.71 -9.20
CA ALA A 511 -19.54 -11.71 -8.21
C ALA A 511 -18.89 -10.35 -8.49
N ILE A 512 -17.59 -10.30 -8.78
CA ILE A 512 -16.89 -9.06 -9.13
C ILE A 512 -17.42 -8.49 -10.45
N LYS A 513 -17.56 -9.33 -11.48
CA LYS A 513 -18.12 -8.91 -12.77
C LYS A 513 -19.54 -8.36 -12.61
N SER A 514 -20.36 -9.02 -11.79
CA SER A 514 -21.72 -8.58 -11.49
C SER A 514 -21.72 -7.23 -10.78
N ALA A 515 -20.91 -7.06 -9.73
CA ALA A 515 -20.81 -5.80 -8.98
C ALA A 515 -20.36 -4.62 -9.86
N VAL A 516 -19.29 -4.79 -10.65
CA VAL A 516 -18.80 -3.77 -11.59
C VAL A 516 -19.86 -3.44 -12.63
N ARG A 517 -20.49 -4.46 -13.23
CA ARG A 517 -21.50 -4.26 -14.27
C ARG A 517 -22.77 -3.60 -13.73
N SER A 518 -23.25 -4.00 -12.54
CA SER A 518 -24.41 -3.38 -11.89
C SER A 518 -24.18 -1.91 -11.59
N HIS A 519 -23.00 -1.55 -11.09
CA HIS A 519 -22.61 -0.14 -10.91
C HIS A 519 -22.67 0.63 -12.23
N LEU A 520 -22.07 0.09 -13.30
CA LEU A 520 -22.13 0.71 -14.62
C LEU A 520 -23.57 0.81 -15.15
N GLN A 521 -24.43 -0.18 -14.94
CA GLN A 521 -25.82 -0.12 -15.38
C GLN A 521 -26.61 1.00 -14.70
N GLU A 522 -26.37 1.23 -13.40
CA GLU A 522 -27.06 2.24 -12.61
C GLU A 522 -26.55 3.65 -12.92
N ASP A 523 -25.23 3.83 -12.90
CA ASP A 523 -24.61 5.17 -12.93
C ASP A 523 -24.07 5.58 -14.31
N HIS A 524 -23.67 4.61 -15.14
CA HIS A 524 -23.00 4.86 -16.43
C HIS A 524 -23.48 3.90 -17.54
N PRO A 525 -24.80 3.82 -17.82
CA PRO A 525 -25.37 2.77 -18.66
C PRO A 525 -24.77 2.70 -20.07
N MET A 526 -24.25 3.82 -20.57
CA MET A 526 -23.56 3.90 -21.87
C MET A 526 -22.26 3.09 -21.93
N LEU A 527 -21.63 2.79 -20.79
CA LEU A 527 -20.31 2.14 -20.73
C LEU A 527 -20.41 0.61 -20.61
N VAL A 528 -21.61 0.07 -20.36
CA VAL A 528 -21.81 -1.38 -20.13
C VAL A 528 -21.36 -2.21 -21.33
N ALA A 529 -21.68 -1.78 -22.56
CA ALA A 529 -21.28 -2.49 -23.77
C ALA A 529 -19.75 -2.52 -23.94
N SER A 530 -19.09 -1.37 -23.72
CA SER A 530 -17.64 -1.26 -23.77
C SER A 530 -16.95 -2.12 -22.71
N PHE A 531 -17.48 -2.14 -21.49
CA PHE A 531 -17.00 -3.04 -20.44
C PHE A 531 -17.15 -4.51 -20.82
N ASP A 532 -18.33 -4.93 -21.30
CA ASP A 532 -18.57 -6.32 -21.70
C ASP A 532 -17.67 -6.76 -22.88
N LEU A 533 -17.31 -5.84 -23.78
CA LEU A 533 -16.33 -6.05 -24.85
C LEU A 533 -14.90 -6.15 -24.28
N ARG A 534 -14.50 -5.17 -23.47
CA ARG A 534 -13.14 -5.06 -22.89
C ARG A 534 -12.79 -6.25 -21.99
N VAL A 535 -13.75 -6.80 -21.25
CA VAL A 535 -13.58 -8.04 -20.47
C VAL A 535 -13.29 -9.27 -21.35
N LYS A 536 -13.78 -9.29 -22.60
CA LYS A 536 -13.58 -10.40 -23.54
C LYS A 536 -12.38 -10.21 -24.47
N GLN A 537 -11.73 -9.04 -24.41
CA GLN A 537 -10.63 -8.71 -25.29
C GLN A 537 -9.42 -9.63 -25.07
N GLU A 538 -8.76 -9.97 -26.18
CA GLU A 538 -7.49 -10.67 -26.21
C GLU A 538 -6.47 -9.82 -27.02
N PRO A 539 -5.27 -9.54 -26.49
CA PRO A 539 -4.76 -9.94 -25.17
C PRO A 539 -5.57 -9.32 -24.00
N PRO A 540 -5.53 -9.94 -22.81
CA PRO A 540 -6.25 -9.43 -21.65
C PRO A 540 -5.78 -8.02 -21.29
N VAL A 541 -6.72 -7.20 -20.86
CA VAL A 541 -6.45 -5.87 -20.32
C VAL A 541 -5.92 -6.03 -18.91
N THR A 542 -4.74 -5.48 -18.66
CA THR A 542 -4.02 -5.64 -17.40
C THR A 542 -3.73 -4.32 -16.69
N GLN A 543 -3.79 -3.19 -17.40
CA GLN A 543 -3.48 -1.88 -16.83
C GLN A 543 -4.63 -1.36 -15.95
N LEU A 544 -4.28 -0.90 -14.75
CA LEU A 544 -5.17 -0.32 -13.73
C LEU A 544 -5.22 1.22 -13.78
N SER A 545 -4.50 1.85 -14.70
CA SER A 545 -4.43 3.30 -14.93
C SER A 545 -4.73 3.63 -16.38
N TRP A 546 -4.55 4.89 -16.80
CA TRP A 546 -4.71 5.28 -18.20
C TRP A 546 -3.69 4.59 -19.11
N ASP A 547 -4.15 3.82 -20.10
CA ASP A 547 -3.29 3.11 -21.07
C ASP A 547 -3.16 3.83 -22.43
N GLY A 548 -3.76 5.01 -22.59
CA GLY A 548 -3.64 5.82 -23.80
C GLY A 548 -2.38 6.67 -23.83
N GLY A 549 -2.21 7.47 -24.88
CA GLY A 549 -1.04 8.34 -25.03
C GLY A 549 -0.97 9.50 -24.04
N LYS A 550 0.09 10.30 -24.17
CA LYS A 550 0.32 11.45 -23.28
C LYS A 550 -0.75 12.51 -23.49
N ILE A 551 -1.39 12.92 -22.39
CA ILE A 551 -2.43 13.95 -22.40
C ILE A 551 -1.80 15.34 -22.25
N MET A 552 -2.00 16.19 -23.25
CA MET A 552 -1.71 17.62 -23.15
C MET A 552 -2.96 18.38 -22.72
N ILE A 553 -2.82 19.25 -21.72
CA ILE A 553 -3.93 19.98 -21.12
C ILE A 553 -3.73 21.46 -21.39
N LEU A 554 -4.74 22.11 -21.96
CA LEU A 554 -4.72 23.53 -22.31
C LEU A 554 -5.91 24.23 -21.67
N ALA A 555 -5.69 25.40 -21.09
CA ALA A 555 -6.76 26.20 -20.49
C ALA A 555 -7.76 26.67 -21.57
N ARG A 556 -9.05 26.42 -21.34
CA ARG A 556 -10.15 26.82 -22.21
C ARG A 556 -10.43 28.31 -22.02
N ARG A 557 -10.15 29.12 -23.04
CA ARG A 557 -10.58 30.53 -23.12
C ARG A 557 -12.05 30.62 -23.53
N LYS A 558 -12.75 31.70 -23.16
CA LYS A 558 -14.18 31.92 -23.50
C LYS A 558 -14.53 31.75 -24.98
N GLN A 559 -13.58 31.99 -25.89
CA GLN A 559 -13.78 31.89 -27.35
C GLN A 559 -13.28 30.57 -27.97
N SER A 560 -12.73 29.65 -27.17
CA SER A 560 -12.04 28.46 -27.69
C SER A 560 -12.99 27.54 -28.45
N THR A 561 -14.21 27.34 -27.97
CA THR A 561 -15.19 26.47 -28.64
C THR A 561 -15.55 26.98 -30.05
N SER A 562 -15.74 28.30 -30.19
CA SER A 562 -16.02 28.92 -31.49
C SER A 562 -14.81 28.83 -32.43
N LEU A 563 -13.61 29.03 -31.90
CA LEU A 563 -12.37 28.92 -32.68
C LEU A 563 -12.12 27.48 -33.15
N LEU A 564 -12.22 26.50 -32.26
CA LEU A 564 -12.05 25.08 -32.59
C LEU A 564 -13.03 24.66 -33.68
N ARG A 565 -14.31 25.04 -33.55
CA ARG A 565 -15.33 24.80 -34.57
C ARG A 565 -15.00 25.50 -35.90
N ALA A 566 -14.53 26.75 -35.86
CA ALA A 566 -14.12 27.48 -37.07
C ALA A 566 -12.90 26.85 -37.77
N MET A 567 -12.01 26.21 -37.01
CA MET A 567 -10.86 25.45 -37.51
C MET A 567 -11.21 24.03 -37.99
N GLY A 568 -12.49 23.63 -37.90
CA GLY A 568 -12.92 22.26 -38.23
C GLY A 568 -12.43 21.20 -37.22
N LEU A 569 -11.93 21.61 -36.06
CA LEU A 569 -11.51 20.71 -35.00
C LEU A 569 -12.74 20.28 -34.19
N VAL A 570 -13.05 18.99 -34.22
CA VAL A 570 -14.14 18.38 -33.46
C VAL A 570 -13.55 17.69 -32.23
N GLU A 571 -14.06 18.05 -31.05
CA GLU A 571 -13.69 17.39 -29.80
C GLU A 571 -14.30 15.99 -29.79
N LEU A 572 -13.44 14.97 -29.80
CA LEU A 572 -13.86 13.57 -29.85
C LEU A 572 -14.50 13.17 -28.52
N THR A 573 -15.79 12.86 -28.57
CA THR A 573 -16.53 12.28 -27.44
C THR A 573 -16.68 10.78 -27.67
N PRO A 574 -16.85 9.97 -26.61
CA PRO A 574 -17.03 8.53 -26.78
C PRO A 574 -18.35 8.18 -27.51
N PHE A 575 -19.28 9.13 -27.62
CA PHE A 575 -20.55 8.97 -28.34
C PHE A 575 -20.47 9.26 -29.85
N ASN A 576 -19.45 10.01 -30.31
CA ASN A 576 -19.24 10.23 -31.75
C ASN A 576 -18.73 8.98 -32.48
N TYR A 577 -18.44 7.91 -31.74
CA TYR A 577 -17.97 6.61 -32.24
C TYR A 577 -19.08 5.54 -32.33
N ALA A 578 -20.35 5.89 -32.09
CA ALA A 578 -21.46 4.93 -32.09
C ALA A 578 -21.84 4.32 -33.46
N THR A 579 -21.02 4.51 -34.50
CA THR A 579 -21.19 3.90 -35.83
C THR A 579 -19.87 3.22 -36.22
N GLU A 580 -19.83 1.89 -36.15
CA GLU A 580 -18.73 0.96 -36.52
C GLU A 580 -17.33 1.15 -35.87
N ASP A 581 -16.95 2.36 -35.45
CA ASP A 581 -15.63 2.70 -34.88
C ASP A 581 -15.57 2.77 -33.34
N ALA A 582 -16.64 2.41 -32.60
CA ALA A 582 -16.55 2.29 -31.13
C ALA A 582 -15.46 1.29 -30.70
N ASN A 583 -15.16 0.31 -31.56
CA ASN A 583 -14.08 -0.65 -31.32
C ASN A 583 -12.69 0.00 -31.38
N THR A 584 -12.42 0.95 -32.30
CA THR A 584 -11.09 1.57 -32.42
C THR A 584 -10.74 2.41 -31.19
N PHE A 585 -11.71 3.17 -30.65
CA PHE A 585 -11.50 3.98 -29.43
C PHE A 585 -11.14 3.12 -28.21
N TYR A 586 -11.86 2.02 -27.96
CA TYR A 586 -11.61 1.18 -26.78
C TYR A 586 -10.49 0.14 -27.00
N ASN A 587 -10.06 -0.12 -28.23
CA ASN A 587 -8.94 -1.02 -28.52
C ASN A 587 -7.56 -0.36 -28.31
N GLY A 588 -7.50 0.95 -28.06
CA GLY A 588 -6.24 1.68 -27.95
C GLY A 588 -5.54 1.89 -29.30
N GLU A 589 -6.26 1.67 -30.40
CA GLU A 589 -5.78 1.93 -31.76
C GLU A 589 -6.05 3.40 -32.08
N TRP A 590 -5.13 4.28 -31.65
CA TRP A 590 -5.23 5.74 -31.82
C TRP A 590 -4.58 6.27 -33.09
N ASP A 591 -4.21 5.41 -34.05
CA ASP A 591 -3.64 5.82 -35.34
C ASP A 591 -4.63 6.55 -36.27
#